data_AF-A0AAP0LPL7-F1
#
_entry.id   AF-A0AAP0LPL7-F1
#
_cell.length_a   1.000
_cell.length_b   1.000
_cell.length_c   1.000
_cell.angle_alpha   90.00
_cell.angle_beta   90.00
_cell.angle_gamma   90.00
#
_symmetry.space_group_name_H-M   'P 1'
#
loop_
_entity.id
_entity.type
_entity.pdbx_description
1 polymer ?
#
loop_
_entity_poly.entity_id
_entity_poly.type
_entity_poly.pdbx_seq_one_letter_code
_entity_poly.pdbx_strand_id
1 'polypeptide(L)'
;MVVQASFEDLNGIKLAGICLVQPYFGRNDEVVDKCWVFVCPNTSGYNDVRINPAADSRLMSLRCPRVLVCVAEKDNLRDRGLLYYETLKNCGLGWRN
;
A
#
# COMPACT_ATOMS: atom_id res chain seq x y z
N MET A 1 -1.97 -7.11 1.70
CA MET A 1 -1.95 -8.16 0.64
C MET A 1 -1.10 -7.79 -0.57
N VAL A 2 -1.24 -6.59 -1.14
CA VAL A 2 -0.50 -6.16 -2.35
C VAL A 2 1.03 -6.14 -2.16
N VAL A 3 1.48 -5.63 -1.02
CA VAL A 3 2.90 -5.52 -0.67
C VAL A 3 3.55 -6.91 -0.57
N GLN A 4 2.91 -7.88 0.11
CA GLN A 4 3.43 -9.26 0.24
C GLN A 4 3.60 -9.98 -1.11
N ALA A 5 2.58 -9.94 -1.98
CA ALA A 5 2.63 -10.60 -3.28
C ALA A 5 3.75 -10.06 -4.20
N SER A 6 4.26 -8.87 -3.89
CA SER A 6 5.33 -8.23 -4.66
C SER A 6 6.74 -8.64 -4.21
N PHE A 7 6.86 -9.40 -3.11
CA PHE A 7 8.13 -9.94 -2.60
C PHE A 7 8.24 -11.45 -2.76
N GLU A 8 7.12 -12.14 -2.90
CA GLU A 8 7.11 -13.59 -3.07
C GLU A 8 7.87 -13.97 -4.34
N ASP A 9 8.64 -15.06 -4.27
CA ASP A 9 9.16 -15.69 -5.47
C ASP A 9 7.98 -16.37 -6.15
N LEU A 10 7.48 -15.74 -7.21
CA LEU A 10 6.38 -16.24 -8.01
C LEU A 10 6.88 -17.30 -9.03
N ASN A 11 7.85 -18.14 -8.64
CA ASN A 11 8.49 -19.16 -9.48
C ASN A 11 8.98 -18.60 -10.83
N GLY A 12 9.67 -17.46 -10.79
CA GLY A 12 10.19 -16.79 -12.00
C GLY A 12 9.20 -15.89 -12.74
N ILE A 13 7.93 -15.79 -12.29
CA ILE A 13 6.98 -14.82 -12.84
C ILE A 13 7.39 -13.41 -12.43
N LYS A 14 7.52 -12.52 -13.41
CA LYS A 14 7.78 -11.09 -13.20
C LYS A 14 6.48 -10.29 -13.25
N LEU A 15 6.20 -9.55 -12.19
CA LEU A 15 5.07 -8.63 -12.16
C LEU A 15 5.34 -7.42 -13.06
N ALA A 16 4.52 -7.24 -14.09
CA ALA A 16 4.66 -6.13 -15.02
C ALA A 16 4.26 -4.76 -14.43
N GLY A 17 3.37 -4.78 -13.44
CA GLY A 17 2.80 -3.60 -12.80
C GLY A 17 1.72 -3.97 -11.77
N ILE A 18 1.37 -3.03 -10.90
CA ILE A 18 0.24 -3.12 -9.97
C ILE A 18 -0.73 -1.98 -10.28
N CYS A 19 -2.03 -2.27 -10.31
CA CYS A 19 -3.08 -1.26 -10.36
C CYS A 19 -3.92 -1.33 -9.09
N LEU A 20 -4.03 -0.20 -8.39
CA LEU A 20 -4.79 -0.06 -7.15
C LEU A 20 -5.91 0.94 -7.37
N VAL A 21 -7.15 0.50 -7.21
CA VAL A 21 -8.35 1.35 -7.36
C VAL A 21 -8.96 1.52 -5.98
N GLN A 22 -9.05 2.78 -5.51
CA GLN A 22 -9.59 3.17 -4.21
C GLN A 22 -9.02 2.32 -3.04
N PRO A 23 -7.69 2.22 -2.93
CA PRO A 23 -7.10 1.26 -2.01
C PRO A 23 -7.34 1.63 -0.54
N TYR A 24 -7.52 0.59 0.27
CA TYR A 24 -7.73 0.72 1.71
C TYR A 24 -6.41 0.62 2.47
N PHE A 25 -5.82 1.77 2.81
CA PHE A 25 -4.58 1.87 3.59
C PHE A 25 -4.76 2.69 4.86
N GLY A 26 -3.66 2.88 5.59
CA GLY A 26 -3.58 3.74 6.76
C GLY A 26 -3.91 5.19 6.43
N ARG A 27 -4.19 5.96 7.47
CA ARG A 27 -4.48 7.39 7.40
C ARG A 27 -3.32 8.17 8.03
N ASN A 28 -3.15 9.43 7.65
CA ASN A 28 -2.13 10.31 8.24
C ASN A 28 -2.36 10.63 9.73
N ASP A 29 -3.59 10.45 10.21
CA ASP A 29 -3.96 10.68 11.62
C ASP A 29 -3.62 9.49 12.54
N GLU A 30 -2.99 8.45 11.99
CA GLU A 30 -2.61 7.21 12.69
C GLU A 30 -3.79 6.45 13.32
N VAL A 31 -5.03 6.79 12.94
CA VAL A 31 -6.24 6.15 13.47
C VAL A 31 -6.55 4.89 12.68
N VAL A 32 -6.78 3.82 13.43
CA VAL A 32 -7.29 2.55 12.91
C VAL A 32 -8.79 2.48 13.13
N ASP A 33 -9.55 2.37 12.05
CA ASP A 33 -11.01 2.30 12.11
C ASP A 33 -11.53 0.89 12.47
N LYS A 34 -12.82 0.84 12.80
CA LYS A 34 -13.52 -0.40 13.19
C LYS A 34 -13.57 -1.43 12.06
N CYS A 35 -13.60 -0.99 10.80
CA CYS A 35 -13.62 -1.91 9.66
C CYS A 35 -12.31 -2.70 9.60
N TRP A 36 -11.17 -2.05 9.83
CA TRP A 36 -9.88 -2.73 9.89
C TRP A 36 -9.80 -3.72 11.06
N VAL A 37 -10.18 -3.30 12.27
CA VAL A 37 -10.16 -4.19 13.45
C VAL A 37 -11.09 -5.39 13.26
N PHE A 38 -12.23 -5.20 12.61
CA PHE A 38 -13.16 -6.29 12.29
C PHE A 38 -12.55 -7.31 11.30
N VAL A 39 -11.92 -6.85 10.22
CA VAL A 39 -11.32 -7.72 9.20
C VAL A 39 -9.99 -8.34 9.66
N CYS A 40 -9.23 -7.63 10.49
CA CYS A 40 -7.93 -8.03 11.01
C CYS A 40 -7.90 -7.94 12.55
N PRO A 41 -8.57 -8.85 13.28
CA PRO A 41 -8.70 -8.78 14.73
C PRO A 41 -7.36 -8.89 15.48
N ASN A 42 -6.38 -9.56 14.88
CA ASN A 42 -5.02 -9.70 15.42
C ASN A 42 -4.07 -8.61 14.91
N THR A 43 -4.58 -7.42 14.62
CA THR A 43 -3.76 -6.32 14.09
C THR A 43 -2.86 -5.72 15.18
N SER A 44 -1.66 -5.29 14.80
CA SER A 44 -0.80 -4.43 15.64
C SER A 44 -1.22 -2.96 15.61
N GLY A 45 -2.42 -2.66 15.08
CA GLY A 45 -2.94 -1.31 14.95
C GLY A 45 -2.34 -0.58 13.77
N TYR A 46 -2.01 0.70 13.95
CA TYR A 46 -1.56 1.56 12.86
C TYR A 46 -0.24 1.10 12.22
N ASN A 47 0.63 0.47 13.00
CA ASN A 47 1.92 -0.04 12.54
C ASN A 47 1.82 -1.43 11.91
N ASP A 48 0.61 -1.92 11.62
CA ASP A 48 0.42 -3.18 10.93
C ASP A 48 0.80 -3.03 9.45
N VAL A 49 1.83 -3.76 9.02
CA VAL A 49 2.38 -3.73 7.65
C VAL A 49 1.36 -4.04 6.56
N ARG A 50 0.21 -4.63 6.91
CA ARG A 50 -0.86 -4.93 5.95
C ARG A 50 -1.67 -3.70 5.55
N ILE A 51 -1.76 -2.70 6.42
CA ILE A 51 -2.52 -1.45 6.18
C ILE A 51 -1.61 -0.23 6.07
N ASN A 52 -0.45 -0.22 6.75
CA ASN A 52 0.52 0.87 6.70
C ASN A 52 1.78 0.44 5.93
N PRO A 53 1.98 0.93 4.69
CA PRO A 53 3.15 0.58 3.87
C PRO A 53 4.45 1.17 4.40
N ALA A 54 4.38 2.31 5.10
CA ALA A 54 5.58 2.95 5.67
C ALA A 54 6.17 2.12 6.83
N ALA A 55 5.36 1.25 7.44
CA ALA A 55 5.82 0.30 8.45
C ALA A 55 6.57 -0.90 7.83
N ASP A 56 6.52 -1.09 6.50
CA ASP A 56 7.18 -2.21 5.82
C ASP A 56 8.48 -1.77 5.15
N SER A 57 9.61 -2.05 5.80
CA SER A 57 10.94 -1.74 5.26
C SER A 57 11.24 -2.43 3.92
N ARG A 58 10.49 -3.47 3.56
CA ARG A 58 10.64 -4.17 2.28
C ARG A 58 10.10 -3.34 1.13
N LEU A 59 9.27 -2.32 1.35
CA LEU A 59 8.68 -1.52 0.27
C LEU A 59 9.72 -1.06 -0.76
N MET A 60 10.94 -0.72 -0.32
CA MET A 60 12.09 -0.35 -1.16
C MET A 60 12.56 -1.42 -2.16
N SER A 61 12.30 -2.70 -1.89
CA SER A 61 12.73 -3.85 -2.69
C SER A 61 11.62 -4.44 -3.55
N LEU A 62 10.53 -3.69 -3.77
CA LEU A 62 9.41 -4.11 -4.60
C LEU A 62 9.93 -4.61 -5.96
N ARG A 63 9.67 -5.89 -6.26
CA ARG A 63 10.06 -6.52 -7.54
C ARG A 63 9.17 -6.10 -8.71
N CYS A 64 8.19 -5.22 -8.45
CA CYS A 64 7.29 -4.68 -9.44
C CYS A 64 7.74 -3.26 -9.84
N PRO A 65 8.04 -3.00 -11.13
CA PRO A 65 8.65 -1.74 -11.54
C PRO A 65 7.66 -0.58 -11.65
N ARG A 66 6.35 -0.82 -11.60
CA ARG A 66 5.31 0.18 -11.86
C ARG A 66 4.10 -0.02 -10.96
N VAL A 67 3.63 1.06 -10.35
CA VAL A 67 2.39 1.08 -9.56
C VAL A 67 1.52 2.23 -10.03
N LEU A 68 0.26 1.94 -10.35
CA LEU A 68 -0.78 2.91 -10.62
C LEU A 68 -1.74 2.95 -9.42
N VAL A 69 -1.98 4.14 -8.88
CA VAL A 69 -2.95 4.38 -7.79
C VAL A 69 -4.05 5.29 -8.32
N CYS A 70 -5.27 4.76 -8.40
CA CYS A 70 -6.46 5.48 -8.80
C CYS A 70 -7.28 5.84 -7.56
N VAL A 71 -7.54 7.12 -7.36
CA VAL A 71 -8.39 7.65 -6.29
C VAL A 71 -9.53 8.46 -6.87
N ALA A 72 -10.71 8.36 -6.28
CA ALA A 72 -11.86 9.19 -6.65
C ALA A 72 -11.91 10.44 -5.75
N GLU A 73 -12.21 11.60 -6.34
CA GLU A 73 -12.16 12.89 -5.65
C GLU A 73 -13.03 12.94 -4.39
N LYS A 74 -14.21 12.33 -4.45
CA LYS A 74 -15.23 12.36 -3.38
C LYS A 74 -15.24 11.11 -2.50
N ASP A 75 -14.22 10.25 -2.62
CA ASP A 75 -14.13 9.03 -1.84
C ASP A 75 -13.39 9.28 -0.51
N ASN A 76 -13.97 8.80 0.59
CA ASN A 76 -13.36 8.87 1.93
C ASN A 76 -12.05 8.07 2.05
N LEU A 77 -11.72 7.23 1.06
CA LEU A 77 -10.44 6.51 0.97
C LEU A 77 -9.36 7.30 0.23
N ARG A 78 -9.68 8.44 -0.38
CA ARG A 78 -8.76 9.23 -1.21
C ARG A 78 -7.43 9.52 -0.50
N ASP A 79 -7.49 10.05 0.72
CA ASP A 79 -6.29 10.44 1.46
C ASP A 79 -5.41 9.24 1.82
N ARG A 80 -6.02 8.06 2.03
CA ARG A 80 -5.29 6.80 2.27
C ARG A 80 -4.51 6.36 1.03
N GLY A 81 -5.14 6.46 -0.14
CA GLY A 81 -4.49 6.18 -1.42
C GLY A 81 -3.37 7.16 -1.75
N LEU A 82 -3.56 8.46 -1.46
CA LEU A 82 -2.52 9.47 -1.63
C LEU A 82 -1.33 9.26 -0.69
N LEU A 83 -1.58 8.91 0.58
CA LEU A 83 -0.51 8.54 1.52
C LEU A 83 0.33 7.37 1.00
N TYR A 84 -0.33 6.34 0.48
CA TYR A 84 0.37 5.20 -0.12
C TYR A 84 1.27 5.62 -1.30
N TYR A 85 0.73 6.45 -2.19
CA TYR A 85 1.48 6.98 -3.33
C TYR A 85 2.71 7.79 -2.89
N GLU A 86 2.56 8.72 -1.94
CA GLU A 86 3.69 9.52 -1.45
C GLU A 86 4.74 8.65 -0.75
N THR A 87 4.31 7.62 -0.01
CA THR A 87 5.24 6.66 0.59
C THR A 87 6.08 5.95 -0.47
N LEU A 88 5.43 5.43 -1.53
CA LEU A 88 6.12 4.77 -2.64
C LEU A 88 7.08 5.71 -3.37
N LYS A 89 6.65 6.95 -3.63
CA LYS A 89 7.46 7.98 -4.27
C LYS A 89 8.72 8.30 -3.47
N ASN A 90 8.60 8.43 -2.14
CA ASN A 90 9.74 8.65 -1.24
C ASN A 90 10.69 7.45 -1.19
N CYS A 91 10.18 6.25 -1.44
CA CYS A 91 10.97 5.04 -1.61
C CYS A 91 11.68 4.92 -2.98
N GLY A 92 11.60 5.94 -3.84
CA GLY A 92 12.16 5.90 -5.19
C GLY A 92 11.37 5.01 -6.17
N LEU A 93 10.18 4.57 -5.76
CA LEU A 93 9.25 3.73 -6.50
C LEU A 93 8.05 4.57 -6.91
N GLY A 94 8.27 5.47 -7.85
CA GLY A 94 7.26 6.33 -8.45
C GLY A 94 7.61 6.57 -9.90
N TRP A 95 6.72 7.25 -10.63
CA TRP A 95 6.99 7.66 -12.01
C TRP A 95 8.36 8.32 -12.11
N ARG A 96 9.26 7.69 -12.88
CA ARG A 96 10.54 8.28 -13.29
C ARG A 96 10.25 9.12 -14.53
N ASN A 97 10.57 10.41 -14.47
CA ASN A 97 10.64 11.26 -15.65
C ASN A 97 11.68 10.71 -16.63
#